data_AF-A0A8B7DZL5-F1
#
_entry.id   AF-A0A8B7DZL5-F1
#
_cell.length_a   1.000
_cell.length_b   1.000
_cell.length_c   1.000
_cell.angle_alpha   90.00
_cell.angle_beta   90.00
_cell.angle_gamma   90.00
#
_symmetry.space_group_name_H-M   'P 1'
#
loop_
_entity.id
_entity.type
_entity.pdbx_description
1 polymer ?
#
loop_
_entity_poly.entity_id
_entity_poly.type
_entity_poly.pdbx_seq_one_letter_code
_entity_poly.pdbx_strand_id
1 'polypeptide(L)'
;MALNYAVPLYIKDDYDDSTLNKAWIFLFTCCSSRSILLDLLADCLSRSCIMGIRQFIRRRGVPEIIYSDNGSQFVSIETQSFAANHYIKWKFNTPLAPWWGGLFEQLVRMTKRCLKKALKTSKSSHEEIRTLLSEIEMVLNNRPLTYLYNNQGDEALTPNHLVFGHKLRCKTCLSVCDEIEQDVCI
;
A
#
# COMPACT_ATOMS: atom_id res chain seq x y z
N MET A 1 -7.15 -5.25 -9.18
CA MET A 1 -6.25 -4.93 -8.06
C MET A 1 -4.86 -5.43 -8.42
N ALA A 2 -3.81 -4.67 -8.16
CA ALA A 2 -2.44 -5.17 -8.27
C ALA A 2 -1.83 -5.33 -6.87
N LEU A 3 -1.00 -6.33 -6.71
CA LEU A 3 -0.45 -6.79 -5.44
C LEU A 3 1.05 -7.00 -5.54
N ASN A 4 1.79 -6.53 -4.55
CA ASN A 4 3.21 -6.81 -4.45
C ASN A 4 3.74 -6.64 -3.01
N TYR A 5 4.91 -7.21 -2.77
CA TYR A 5 5.72 -6.87 -1.61
C TYR A 5 6.58 -5.65 -1.93
N ALA A 6 6.58 -4.68 -1.02
CA ALA A 6 7.47 -3.54 -1.09
C ALA A 6 8.80 -3.86 -0.39
N VAL A 7 9.52 -2.82 0.06
CA VAL A 7 10.84 -2.98 0.67
C VAL A 7 10.72 -3.59 2.07
N PRO A 8 11.64 -4.51 2.43
CA PRO A 8 11.70 -5.04 3.78
C PRO A 8 12.07 -3.95 4.79
N LEU A 9 11.47 -4.02 5.96
CA LEU A 9 11.77 -3.19 7.11
C LEU A 9 12.37 -4.04 8.23
N TYR A 10 13.15 -3.39 9.08
CA TYR A 10 13.67 -3.99 10.30
C TYR A 10 12.92 -3.38 11.47
N ILE A 11 12.19 -4.23 12.18
CA ILE A 11 11.32 -3.86 13.29
C ILE A 11 11.96 -4.36 14.56
N LYS A 12 11.89 -3.54 15.60
CA LYS A 12 12.37 -3.90 16.93
C LYS A 12 11.45 -4.98 17.52
N ASP A 13 12.01 -6.01 18.13
CA ASP A 13 11.20 -6.95 18.89
C ASP A 13 10.59 -6.24 20.12
N ASP A 14 9.37 -6.60 20.50
CA ASP A 14 8.69 -6.00 21.64
C ASP A 14 9.32 -6.44 22.97
N TYR A 15 9.99 -7.59 22.98
CA TYR A 15 10.61 -8.17 24.19
C TYR A 15 12.12 -7.96 24.27
N ASP A 16 12.80 -7.82 23.13
CA ASP A 16 14.25 -7.65 23.06
C ASP A 16 14.65 -6.53 22.11
N ASP A 17 15.02 -5.40 22.69
CA ASP A 17 15.45 -4.19 22.00
C ASP A 17 16.67 -4.36 21.07
N SER A 18 17.44 -5.43 21.29
CA SER A 18 18.65 -5.72 20.52
C SER A 18 18.37 -6.50 19.24
N THR A 19 17.25 -7.22 19.17
CA THR A 19 16.89 -8.03 18.02
C THR A 19 16.02 -7.25 17.04
N LEU A 20 16.34 -7.39 15.75
CA LEU A 20 15.61 -6.77 14.66
C LEU A 20 14.97 -7.86 13.80
N ASN A 21 13.65 -7.91 13.84
CA ASN A 21 12.86 -8.80 13.01
C ASN A 21 12.62 -8.15 11.65
N LYS A 22 12.92 -8.91 10.60
CA LYS A 22 12.62 -8.47 9.23
C LYS A 22 11.12 -8.58 9.02
N ALA A 23 10.49 -7.49 8.60
CA ALA A 23 9.10 -7.45 8.19
C ALA A 23 9.00 -6.93 6.75
N TRP A 24 7.84 -7.08 6.15
CA TRP A 24 7.57 -6.73 4.77
C TRP A 24 6.30 -5.91 4.68
N ILE A 25 6.38 -4.79 3.97
CA ILE A 25 5.19 -4.03 3.62
C ILE A 25 4.51 -4.73 2.44
N PHE A 26 3.24 -5.06 2.62
CA PHE A 26 2.39 -5.60 1.59
C PHE A 26 1.55 -4.48 0.98
N LEU A 27 1.70 -4.26 -0.32
CA LEU A 27 1.07 -3.14 -1.02
C LEU A 27 0.02 -3.66 -1.99
N PHE A 28 -1.20 -3.18 -1.83
CA PHE A 28 -2.26 -3.32 -2.81
C PHE A 28 -2.51 -1.98 -3.48
N THR A 29 -2.73 -1.99 -4.79
CA THR A 29 -3.11 -0.79 -5.55
C THR A 29 -4.24 -1.07 -6.53
N CYS A 30 -5.24 -0.19 -6.53
CA CYS A 30 -6.33 -0.24 -7.49
C CYS A 30 -5.92 0.47 -8.77
N CYS A 31 -5.97 -0.22 -9.91
CA CYS A 31 -5.59 0.36 -11.21
C CYS A 31 -6.57 1.46 -11.67
N SER A 32 -7.84 1.37 -11.27
CA SER A 32 -8.88 2.33 -11.67
C SER A 32 -8.90 3.58 -10.79
N SER A 33 -8.99 3.40 -9.47
CA SER A 33 -9.08 4.52 -8.52
C SER A 33 -7.73 5.07 -8.08
N ARG A 34 -6.62 4.39 -8.43
CA ARG A 34 -5.27 4.68 -7.93
C ARG A 34 -5.15 4.62 -6.39
N SER A 35 -6.12 4.03 -5.68
CA SER A 35 -6.07 3.89 -4.22
C SER A 35 -5.08 2.83 -3.79
N ILE A 36 -4.36 3.07 -2.71
CA ILE A 36 -3.41 2.16 -2.11
C ILE A 36 -4.00 1.59 -0.83
N LEU A 37 -3.70 0.33 -0.52
CA LEU A 37 -3.85 -0.25 0.81
C LEU A 37 -2.49 -0.78 1.25
N LEU A 38 -2.04 -0.42 2.45
CA LEU A 38 -0.80 -0.91 3.02
C LEU A 38 -1.11 -1.89 4.15
N ASP A 39 -0.30 -2.94 4.24
CA ASP A 39 -0.31 -3.87 5.35
C ASP A 39 1.12 -4.24 5.74
N LEU A 40 1.29 -4.72 6.97
CA LEU A 40 2.57 -5.18 7.48
C LEU A 40 2.50 -6.68 7.70
N LEU A 41 3.44 -7.40 7.08
CA LEU A 41 3.58 -8.85 7.21
C LEU A 41 4.93 -9.19 7.83
N ALA A 42 4.95 -10.19 8.71
CA ALA A 42 6.19 -10.65 9.33
C ALA A 42 7.12 -11.35 8.32
N ASP A 43 6.58 -12.03 7.31
CA ASP A 43 7.36 -12.78 6.33
C ASP A 43 6.73 -12.74 4.92
N CYS A 44 7.47 -13.22 3.92
CA CYS A 44 6.99 -13.40 2.54
C CYS A 44 6.50 -14.82 2.27
N LEU A 45 6.01 -15.54 3.29
CA LEU A 45 5.49 -16.90 3.09
C LEU A 45 4.04 -16.85 2.57
N SER A 46 3.60 -17.95 1.94
CA SER A 46 2.24 -18.09 1.40
C SER A 46 1.16 -17.89 2.48
N ARG A 47 1.37 -18.41 3.70
CA ARG A 47 0.46 -18.20 4.84
C ARG A 47 0.23 -16.71 5.15
N SER A 48 1.30 -15.91 5.14
CA SER A 48 1.24 -14.48 5.47
C SER A 48 0.66 -13.69 4.31
N CYS A 49 0.97 -14.09 3.07
CA CYS A 49 0.33 -13.59 1.86
C CYS A 49 -1.20 -13.76 1.95
N ILE A 50 -1.69 -14.96 2.28
CA ILE A 50 -3.12 -15.24 2.45
C ILE A 50 -3.73 -14.37 3.56
N MET A 51 -3.04 -14.22 4.70
CA MET A 51 -3.50 -13.32 5.76
C MET A 51 -3.61 -11.87 5.29
N GLY A 52 -2.63 -11.37 4.54
CA GLY A 52 -2.68 -10.03 3.94
C GLY A 52 -3.84 -9.87 2.96
N ILE A 53 -4.09 -10.87 2.10
CA ILE A 53 -5.23 -10.86 1.17
C ILE A 53 -6.56 -10.87 1.94
N ARG A 54 -6.66 -11.67 3.01
CA ARG A 54 -7.85 -11.67 3.88
C ARG A 54 -8.10 -10.30 4.49
N GLN A 55 -7.05 -9.65 5.02
CA GLN A 55 -7.16 -8.30 5.56
C GLN A 55 -7.59 -7.29 4.49
N PHE A 56 -7.04 -7.40 3.28
CA PHE A 56 -7.47 -6.61 2.14
C PHE A 56 -8.97 -6.80 1.86
N ILE A 57 -9.44 -8.05 1.75
CA ILE A 57 -10.84 -8.37 1.48
C ILE A 57 -11.76 -7.80 2.56
N ARG A 58 -11.35 -7.83 3.83
CA ARG A 58 -12.13 -7.25 4.93
C ARG A 58 -12.19 -5.73 4.89
N ARG A 59 -11.16 -5.06 4.37
CA ARG A 59 -11.10 -3.59 4.30
C ARG A 59 -11.76 -3.01 3.04
N ARG A 60 -11.65 -3.69 1.89
CA ARG A 60 -12.06 -3.16 0.57
C ARG A 60 -13.04 -4.03 -0.20
N GLY A 61 -13.34 -5.24 0.30
CA GLY A 61 -14.15 -6.22 -0.41
C GLY A 61 -13.33 -7.14 -1.31
N VAL A 62 -14.01 -8.13 -1.90
CA VAL A 62 -13.38 -9.13 -2.77
C VAL A 62 -13.11 -8.51 -4.15
N PRO A 63 -11.86 -8.48 -4.63
CA PRO A 63 -11.56 -7.99 -5.96
C PRO A 63 -11.90 -9.05 -7.01
N GLU A 64 -12.39 -8.66 -8.18
CA GLU A 64 -12.62 -9.62 -9.27
C GLU A 64 -11.31 -10.20 -9.82
N ILE A 65 -10.28 -9.36 -9.97
CA ILE A 65 -9.00 -9.73 -10.55
C ILE A 65 -7.85 -9.19 -9.70
N ILE A 66 -6.89 -10.05 -9.37
CA ILE A 66 -5.59 -9.69 -8.77
C ILE A 66 -4.48 -9.88 -9.80
N TYR A 67 -3.62 -8.87 -9.92
CA TYR A 67 -2.38 -8.89 -10.71
C TYR A 67 -1.17 -8.95 -9.77
N SER A 68 -0.23 -9.88 -9.97
CA SER A 68 1.02 -9.95 -9.21
C SER A 68 2.20 -10.31 -10.11
N ASP A 69 3.42 -10.25 -9.57
CA ASP A 69 4.58 -10.90 -10.18
C ASP A 69 4.56 -12.42 -9.92
N ASN A 70 5.53 -13.12 -10.53
CA ASN A 70 5.72 -14.57 -10.37
C ASN A 70 6.44 -14.94 -9.07
N GLY A 71 6.31 -14.14 -8.01
CA GLY A 71 6.85 -14.48 -6.69
C GLY A 71 6.34 -15.85 -6.22
N SER A 72 7.22 -16.66 -5.64
CA SER A 72 6.91 -18.05 -5.24
C SER A 72 5.71 -18.14 -4.28
N GLN A 73 5.54 -17.14 -3.42
CA GLN A 73 4.44 -16.99 -2.49
C GLN A 73 3.08 -16.73 -3.16
N PHE A 74 3.08 -16.13 -4.35
CA PHE A 74 1.88 -15.91 -5.15
C PHE A 74 1.55 -17.13 -6.02
N VAL A 75 2.57 -17.80 -6.55
CA VAL A 75 2.43 -19.00 -7.38
C VAL A 75 2.05 -20.23 -6.55
N SER A 76 2.22 -20.18 -5.23
CA SER A 76 1.93 -21.29 -4.33
C SER A 76 0.48 -21.80 -4.48
N ILE A 77 0.34 -23.13 -4.39
CA ILE A 77 -0.95 -23.81 -4.56
C ILE A 77 -1.95 -23.31 -3.51
N GLU A 78 -1.50 -23.05 -2.29
CA GLU A 78 -2.35 -22.57 -1.20
C GLU A 78 -2.92 -21.18 -1.52
N THR A 79 -2.09 -20.26 -2.01
CA THR A 79 -2.52 -18.90 -2.37
C THR A 79 -3.49 -18.93 -3.56
N GLN A 80 -3.18 -19.72 -4.59
CA GLN A 80 -4.04 -19.87 -5.77
C GLN A 80 -5.38 -20.53 -5.43
N SER A 81 -5.37 -21.56 -4.58
CA SER A 81 -6.60 -22.22 -4.11
C SER A 81 -7.45 -21.27 -3.27
N PHE A 82 -6.82 -20.48 -2.40
CA PHE A 82 -7.53 -19.46 -1.63
C PHE A 82 -8.20 -18.42 -2.56
N ALA A 83 -7.48 -17.92 -3.56
CA ALA A 83 -8.03 -16.98 -4.54
C ALA A 83 -9.22 -17.59 -5.31
N ALA A 84 -9.09 -18.82 -5.78
CA ALA A 84 -10.15 -19.53 -6.49
C ALA A 84 -11.41 -19.73 -5.62
N ASN A 85 -11.25 -20.08 -4.35
CA ASN A 85 -12.37 -20.23 -3.39
C ASN A 85 -13.11 -18.93 -3.12
N HIS A 86 -12.45 -17.78 -3.31
CA HIS A 86 -13.05 -16.45 -3.20
C HIS A 86 -13.50 -15.88 -4.55
N TYR A 87 -13.55 -16.70 -5.61
CA TYR A 87 -13.90 -16.28 -6.98
C TYR A 87 -12.99 -15.18 -7.54
N ILE A 88 -11.75 -15.11 -7.08
CA ILE A 88 -10.76 -14.13 -7.51
C ILE A 88 -9.99 -14.71 -8.69
N LYS A 89 -10.02 -14.03 -9.84
CA LYS A 89 -9.18 -14.39 -10.98
C LYS A 89 -7.76 -13.86 -10.73
N TRP A 90 -6.79 -14.75 -10.58
CA TRP A 90 -5.39 -14.37 -10.46
C TRP A 90 -4.72 -14.27 -11.82
N LYS A 91 -4.02 -13.17 -12.08
CA LYS A 91 -3.23 -12.97 -13.30
C LYS A 91 -1.81 -12.57 -12.92
N PHE A 92 -0.84 -13.13 -13.63
CA PHE A 92 0.55 -12.76 -13.46
C PHE A 92 0.95 -11.71 -14.50
N ASN A 93 1.80 -10.77 -14.08
CA ASN A 93 2.29 -9.73 -14.95
C ASN A 93 3.10 -10.34 -16.10
N THR A 94 2.75 -9.97 -17.33
CA THR A 94 3.56 -10.29 -18.50
C THR A 94 4.89 -9.53 -18.41
N PRO A 95 6.04 -10.14 -18.72
CA PRO A 95 7.37 -9.54 -18.55
C PRO A 95 7.63 -8.25 -19.37
N LEU A 96 6.68 -7.81 -20.19
CA LEU A 96 6.83 -6.70 -21.14
C LEU A 96 5.69 -5.67 -21.05
N ALA A 97 5.03 -5.51 -19.89
CA ALA A 97 4.00 -4.49 -19.68
C ALA A 97 4.51 -3.33 -18.80
N PRO A 98 5.42 -2.46 -19.33
CA PRO A 98 6.05 -1.39 -18.55
C PRO A 98 5.06 -0.36 -18.02
N TRP A 99 3.92 -0.14 -18.70
CA TRP A 99 2.89 0.80 -18.24
C TRP A 99 2.17 0.33 -16.97
N TRP A 100 2.03 -0.99 -16.77
CA TRP A 100 1.53 -1.56 -15.50
C TRP A 100 2.57 -1.45 -14.39
N GLY A 101 3.85 -1.68 -14.72
CA GLY A 101 4.97 -1.59 -13.79
C GLY A 101 5.19 -0.16 -13.27
N GLY A 102 5.25 0.83 -14.15
CA GLY A 102 5.60 2.22 -13.77
C GLY A 102 4.62 2.85 -12.79
N LEU A 103 3.33 2.52 -12.94
CA LEU A 103 2.25 2.97 -12.08
C LEU A 103 2.45 2.46 -10.63
N PHE A 104 2.77 1.18 -10.52
CA PHE A 104 3.07 0.53 -9.24
C PHE A 104 4.41 1.04 -8.65
N GLU A 105 5.45 1.17 -9.46
CA GLU A 105 6.77 1.69 -9.05
C GLU A 105 6.67 3.10 -8.48
N GLN A 106 5.86 3.97 -9.09
CA GLN A 106 5.62 5.32 -8.59
C GLN A 106 5.01 5.28 -7.19
N LEU A 107 3.98 4.45 -6.97
CA LEU A 107 3.32 4.34 -5.66
C LEU A 107 4.27 3.76 -4.60
N VAL A 108 5.05 2.73 -4.94
CA VAL A 108 6.09 2.20 -4.05
C VAL A 108 7.13 3.27 -3.71
N ARG A 109 7.55 4.07 -4.69
CA ARG A 109 8.50 5.18 -4.49
C ARG A 109 7.93 6.22 -3.52
N MET A 110 6.66 6.55 -3.65
CA MET A 110 5.97 7.49 -2.75
C MET A 110 5.87 6.93 -1.33
N THR A 111 5.43 5.68 -1.18
CA THR A 111 5.35 5.01 0.13
C THR A 111 6.72 4.99 0.81
N LYS A 112 7.79 4.63 0.09
CA LYS A 112 9.16 4.65 0.63
C LYS A 112 9.59 6.04 1.06
N ARG A 113 9.23 7.09 0.30
CA ARG A 113 9.59 8.48 0.62
C ARG A 113 8.89 8.92 1.91
N CYS A 114 7.59 8.65 2.04
CA CYS A 114 6.82 8.93 3.26
C CYS A 114 7.40 8.19 4.46
N LEU A 115 7.68 6.90 4.29
CA LEU A 115 8.21 6.06 5.35
C LEU A 115 9.61 6.52 5.81
N LYS A 116 10.50 6.90 4.88
CA LYS A 116 11.83 7.45 5.21
C LYS A 116 11.73 8.76 5.99
N LYS A 117 10.83 9.66 5.59
CA LYS A 117 10.62 10.93 6.30
C LYS A 117 10.02 10.71 7.69
N ALA A 118 9.14 9.72 7.85
CA ALA A 118 8.49 9.41 9.12
C ALA A 118 9.41 8.65 10.10
N LEU A 119 10.10 7.60 9.65
CA LEU A 119 10.93 6.76 10.51
C LEU A 119 12.29 7.39 10.85
N LYS A 120 12.81 8.32 10.02
CA LYS A 120 14.15 8.94 10.14
C LYS A 120 15.21 7.92 10.62
N THR A 121 15.58 7.98 11.91
CA THR A 121 16.58 7.13 12.57
C THR A 121 16.01 6.29 13.72
N SER A 122 14.71 6.39 14.01
CA SER A 122 14.10 5.65 15.13
C SER A 122 13.81 4.21 14.74
N LYS A 123 14.23 3.27 15.58
CA LYS A 123 13.74 1.89 15.55
C LYS A 123 12.36 1.88 16.17
N SER A 124 11.35 1.54 15.37
CA SER A 124 9.95 1.50 15.81
C SER A 124 9.49 0.07 16.07
N SER A 125 8.52 -0.06 16.98
CA SER A 125 7.85 -1.33 17.26
C SER A 125 6.91 -1.74 16.14
N HIS A 126 6.41 -2.98 16.18
CA HIS A 126 5.49 -3.49 15.18
C HIS A 126 4.20 -2.67 15.09
N GLU A 127 3.61 -2.32 16.24
CA GLU A 127 2.36 -1.56 16.32
C GLU A 127 2.53 -0.10 15.89
N GLU A 128 3.68 0.52 16.19
CA GLU A 128 4.02 1.85 15.70
C GLU A 128 4.10 1.88 14.17
N ILE A 129 4.78 0.91 13.56
CA ILE A 129 4.90 0.84 12.10
C ILE A 129 3.54 0.55 11.46
N ARG A 130 2.72 -0.31 12.06
CA ARG A 130 1.37 -0.60 11.56
C ARG A 130 0.48 0.64 11.56
N THR A 131 0.56 1.43 12.63
CA THR A 131 -0.15 2.71 12.75
C THR A 131 0.36 3.70 11.71
N LEU A 132 1.68 3.83 11.60
CA LEU A 132 2.32 4.71 10.62
C LEU A 132 1.94 4.36 9.18
N LEU A 133 1.88 3.08 8.83
CA LEU A 133 1.45 2.64 7.50
C LEU A 133 0.00 3.03 7.21
N SER A 134 -0.87 3.00 8.23
CA SER A 134 -2.26 3.42 8.09
C SER A 134 -2.37 4.94 7.89
N GLU A 135 -1.53 5.73 8.57
CA GLU A 135 -1.43 7.17 8.34
C GLU A 135 -0.90 7.50 6.93
N ILE A 136 0.18 6.83 6.51
CA ILE A 136 0.75 6.98 5.17
C ILE A 136 -0.28 6.59 4.10
N GLU A 137 -1.03 5.50 4.31
CA GLU A 137 -2.11 5.10 3.40
C GLU A 137 -3.14 6.23 3.24
N MET A 138 -3.57 6.84 4.36
CA MET A 138 -4.53 7.94 4.34
C MET A 138 -4.02 9.15 3.54
N VAL A 139 -2.77 9.55 3.79
CA VAL A 139 -2.11 10.67 3.10
C VAL A 139 -2.01 10.40 1.61
N LEU A 140 -1.49 9.23 1.24
CA LEU A 140 -1.37 8.84 -0.16
C LEU A 140 -2.74 8.79 -0.84
N ASN A 141 -3.78 8.31 -0.18
CA ASN A 141 -5.13 8.26 -0.77
C ASN A 141 -5.86 9.61 -0.80
N ASN A 142 -5.36 10.63 -0.10
CA ASN A 142 -5.85 12.00 -0.17
C ASN A 142 -5.08 12.87 -1.18
N ARG A 143 -4.08 12.31 -1.86
CA ARG A 143 -3.33 13.04 -2.88
C ARG A 143 -4.21 13.45 -4.09
N PRO A 144 -3.93 14.60 -4.72
CA PRO A 144 -4.63 14.99 -5.94
C PRO A 144 -4.28 14.06 -7.11
N LEU A 145 -5.29 13.65 -7.88
CA LEU A 145 -5.14 12.93 -9.17
C LEU A 145 -5.21 13.87 -10.37
N THR A 146 -5.77 15.05 -10.18
CA THR A 146 -6.01 16.04 -11.22
C THR A 146 -5.29 17.33 -10.87
N TYR A 147 -4.76 18.01 -11.88
CA TYR A 147 -4.28 19.37 -11.72
C TYR A 147 -5.48 20.32 -11.55
N LEU A 148 -5.41 21.21 -10.56
CA LEU A 148 -6.36 22.30 -10.42
C LEU A 148 -5.81 23.51 -11.16
N TYR A 149 -6.55 24.00 -12.15
CA TYR A 149 -6.34 25.34 -12.68
C TYR A 149 -6.93 26.35 -11.68
N ASN A 150 -6.41 27.58 -11.67
CA ASN A 150 -6.58 28.67 -10.69
C ASN A 150 -8.05 29.15 -10.43
N ASN A 151 -9.00 28.25 -10.25
CA ASN A 151 -10.34 28.53 -9.79
C ASN A 151 -10.34 28.47 -8.27
N GLN A 152 -10.65 29.60 -7.62
CA GLN A 152 -10.80 29.66 -6.18
C GLN A 152 -12.00 28.81 -5.75
N GLY A 153 -11.74 27.65 -5.14
CA GLY A 153 -12.78 26.83 -4.49
C GLY A 153 -12.92 25.40 -5.00
N ASP A 154 -12.26 25.02 -6.09
CA ASP A 154 -12.34 23.65 -6.61
C ASP A 154 -11.44 22.69 -5.81
N GLU A 155 -12.01 21.59 -5.32
CA GLU A 155 -11.26 20.53 -4.65
C GLU A 155 -10.73 19.52 -5.68
N ALA A 156 -9.45 19.16 -5.58
CA ALA A 156 -8.84 18.19 -6.46
C ALA A 156 -9.44 16.80 -6.23
N LEU A 157 -9.72 16.07 -7.32
CA LEU A 157 -10.16 14.69 -7.23
C LEU A 157 -9.06 13.83 -6.63
N THR A 158 -9.38 13.01 -5.62
CA THR A 158 -8.42 12.13 -4.92
C THR A 158 -8.85 10.67 -5.02
N PRO A 159 -7.96 9.69 -4.77
CA PRO A 159 -8.36 8.29 -4.68
C PRO A 159 -9.49 8.05 -3.68
N ASN A 160 -9.49 8.73 -2.53
CA ASN A 160 -10.55 8.61 -1.54
C ASN A 160 -11.90 9.11 -2.08
N HIS A 161 -11.94 10.16 -2.90
CA HIS A 161 -13.17 10.55 -3.59
C HIS A 161 -13.72 9.43 -4.47
N LEU A 162 -12.85 8.73 -5.21
CA LEU A 162 -13.27 7.64 -6.08
C LEU A 162 -13.73 6.39 -5.34
N VAL A 163 -13.19 6.13 -4.14
CA VAL A 163 -13.54 4.92 -3.37
C VAL A 163 -14.71 5.15 -2.41
N PHE A 164 -14.77 6.32 -1.76
CA PHE A 164 -15.74 6.62 -0.71
C PHE A 164 -16.75 7.72 -1.10
N GLY A 165 -16.58 8.36 -2.26
CA GLY A 165 -17.44 9.45 -2.72
C GLY A 165 -17.16 10.82 -2.09
N HIS A 166 -16.21 10.91 -1.17
CA HIS A 166 -15.84 12.16 -0.47
C HIS A 166 -14.39 12.11 0.04
N LYS A 167 -13.80 13.28 0.33
CA LYS A 167 -12.49 13.34 0.98
C LYS A 167 -12.57 12.89 2.43
N LEU A 168 -11.66 12.02 2.83
CA LEU A 168 -11.51 11.65 4.23
C LEU A 168 -10.71 12.74 4.96
N ARG A 169 -11.32 13.30 6.01
CA ARG A 169 -10.66 14.27 6.88
C ARG A 169 -9.65 13.55 7.78
N CYS A 170 -8.40 13.98 7.75
CA CYS A 170 -7.37 13.49 8.65
C CYS A 170 -6.61 14.69 9.21
N LYS A 171 -6.52 14.80 10.53
CA LYS A 171 -5.47 15.59 11.18
C LYS A 171 -4.30 14.64 11.35
N THR A 172 -3.39 14.61 10.39
CA THR A 172 -2.22 13.75 10.50
C THR A 172 -1.33 14.24 11.63
N CYS A 173 -0.90 13.32 12.50
CA CYS A 173 0.09 13.59 13.55
C CYS A 173 1.49 13.87 12.97
N LEU A 174 1.69 13.50 11.70
CA LEU A 174 2.92 13.71 10.95
C LEU A 174 2.95 15.12 10.35
N SER A 175 3.85 15.98 10.86
CA SER A 175 4.28 17.23 10.19
C SER A 175 4.90 17.01 8.80
N VAL A 176 5.07 15.74 8.41
CA VAL A 176 5.63 15.29 7.14
C VAL A 176 4.66 15.52 5.97
N CYS A 177 3.36 15.66 6.23
CA CYS A 177 2.33 15.67 5.19
C CYS A 177 2.17 17.01 4.46
N ASP A 178 2.45 18.13 5.14
CA ASP A 178 2.30 19.48 4.56
C ASP A 178 3.27 19.71 3.38
N GLU A 179 4.42 19.03 3.37
CA GLU A 179 5.35 19.03 2.24
C GLU A 179 5.03 17.95 1.18
N ILE A 180 4.39 16.84 1.58
CA ILE A 180 4.02 15.76 0.67
C ILE A 180 2.89 16.22 -0.27
N GLU A 181 1.97 17.07 0.16
CA GLU A 181 0.98 17.65 -0.75
C GLU A 181 1.61 18.47 -1.90
N GLN A 182 2.78 19.09 -1.66
CA GLN A 182 3.51 19.86 -2.68
C GLN A 182 4.38 18.96 -3.59
N ASP A 183 5.01 17.92 -3.03
CA ASP A 183 5.93 17.02 -3.76
C ASP A 183 5.28 15.79 -4.43
N VAL A 184 3.97 15.56 -4.17
CA VAL A 184 3.19 14.48 -4.80
C VAL A 184 2.48 14.94 -6.07
N CYS A 185 2.51 16.25 -6.34
CA CYS A 185 2.20 16.77 -7.65
C CYS A 185 3.34 16.39 -8.61
N ILE A 186 3.04 15.42 -9.51
CA ILE A 186 3.83 14.88 -10.65
C ILE A 186 4.56 13.55 -10.38
#